data_AF-A0A0S3TAM9-F1
#
_entry.id   AF-A0A0S3TAM9-F1
#
_cell.length_a   1.000
_cell.length_b   1.000
_cell.length_c   1.000
_cell.angle_alpha   90.00
_cell.angle_beta   90.00
_cell.angle_gamma   90.00
#
_symmetry.space_group_name_H-M   'P 1'
#
loop_
_entity.id
_entity.type
_entity.pdbx_description
1 polymer ?
#
loop_
_entity_poly.entity_id
_entity_poly.type
_entity_poly.pdbx_seq_one_letter_code
_entity_poly.pdbx_strand_id
1 'polypeptide(L)'
;MLLSTWRDDDNSRDCCKWKGIQCDHQTGHVTILRLRGSGKQYLSGALNITSLFPLQNIQHLDLSYNEFIESHIPELMGSLTN
;
A
#
# COMPACT_ATOMS: atom_id res chain seq x y z
N MET A 1 -1.10 8.58 13.46
CA MET A 1 -1.17 7.14 13.15
C MET A 1 -0.76 6.94 11.70
N LEU A 2 -0.12 5.81 11.35
CA LEU A 2 0.43 5.61 10.00
C LEU A 2 -0.64 5.73 8.90
N LEU A 3 -1.86 5.27 9.18
CA LEU A 3 -3.01 5.28 8.28
C LEU A 3 -4.00 6.42 8.56
N SER A 4 -3.58 7.52 9.19
CA SER A 4 -4.51 8.57 9.68
C SER A 4 -5.33 9.28 8.59
N THR A 5 -4.88 9.22 7.33
CA THR A 5 -5.57 9.81 6.17
C THR A 5 -6.35 8.78 5.36
N TRP A 6 -6.19 7.49 5.65
CA TRP A 6 -6.88 6.42 4.95
C TRP A 6 -8.28 6.36 5.51
N ARG A 7 -9.22 6.96 4.77
CA ARG A 7 -10.61 7.08 5.16
C ARG A 7 -11.48 6.61 4.01
N ASP A 8 -12.64 6.10 4.36
CA ASP A 8 -13.69 5.71 3.42
C ASP A 8 -14.88 6.66 3.63
N ASP A 9 -14.65 7.96 3.46
CA ASP A 9 -15.68 9.00 3.50
C ASP A 9 -15.74 9.75 2.16
N ASP A 10 -16.85 10.45 1.89
CA ASP A 10 -17.09 11.10 0.60
C ASP A 10 -16.02 12.14 0.21
N ASN A 11 -15.23 12.66 1.17
CA ASN A 11 -14.13 13.59 0.92
C ASN A 11 -12.78 12.90 0.71
N SER A 12 -12.67 11.59 0.96
CA SER A 12 -11.43 10.81 0.91
C SER A 12 -11.44 9.66 -0.09
N ARG A 13 -12.43 9.60 -0.99
CA ARG A 13 -12.50 8.60 -2.10
C ARG A 13 -11.30 8.68 -3.06
N ASP A 14 -10.59 9.80 -3.05
CA ASP A 14 -9.34 9.97 -3.77
C ASP A 14 -8.15 9.46 -2.93
N CYS A 15 -7.77 8.20 -3.16
CA CYS A 15 -6.66 7.56 -2.47
C CYS A 15 -5.30 8.24 -2.74
N CYS A 16 -5.17 9.03 -3.81
CA CYS A 16 -3.95 9.76 -4.13
C CYS A 16 -3.63 10.86 -3.11
N LYS A 17 -4.59 11.23 -2.26
CA LYS A 17 -4.40 12.15 -1.13
C LYS A 17 -3.98 11.43 0.15
N TRP A 18 -3.99 10.10 0.17
CA TRP A 18 -3.63 9.35 1.37
C TRP A 18 -2.11 9.37 1.56
N LYS A 19 -1.70 9.57 2.82
CA LYS A 19 -0.31 9.50 3.22
C LYS A 19 0.28 8.15 2.81
N GLY A 20 1.41 8.21 2.12
CA GLY A 20 2.13 7.03 1.64
C GLY A 20 1.70 6.58 0.24
N ILE A 21 0.67 7.16 -0.35
CA ILE A 21 0.27 6.88 -1.74
C ILE A 21 0.78 7.99 -2.65
N GLN A 22 1.32 7.60 -3.81
CA GLN A 22 1.52 8.48 -4.95
C GLN A 22 0.84 7.86 -6.17
N CYS A 23 0.15 8.70 -6.93
CA CYS A 23 -0.46 8.32 -8.19
C CYS A 23 0.26 8.98 -9.36
N ASP A 24 0.17 8.37 -10.53
CA ASP A 24 0.47 9.03 -11.79
C ASP A 24 -0.56 10.14 -12.06
N HIS A 25 -0.08 11.33 -12.42
CA HIS A 25 -0.94 12.51 -12.54
C HIS A 25 -1.83 12.49 -13.80
N GLN A 26 -1.53 11.64 -14.79
CA GLN A 26 -2.26 11.57 -16.05
C GLN A 26 -3.36 10.50 -16.01
N THR A 27 -3.03 9.34 -15.45
CA THR A 27 -3.89 8.14 -15.41
C THR A 27 -4.61 7.99 -14.08
N GLY A 28 -4.12 8.62 -13.00
CA GLY A 28 -4.64 8.44 -11.65
C GLY A 28 -4.27 7.09 -11.02
N HIS A 29 -3.46 6.27 -11.68
CA HIS A 29 -3.07 4.97 -11.15
C HIS A 29 -2.03 5.11 -10.03
N VAL A 30 -2.15 4.29 -8.99
CA VAL A 30 -1.18 4.25 -7.89
C VAL A 30 0.16 3.72 -8.40
N THR A 31 1.21 4.53 -8.25
CA THR A 31 2.59 4.18 -8.64
C THR A 31 3.49 3.93 -7.43
N ILE A 32 3.17 4.52 -6.27
CA ILE A 32 3.92 4.30 -5.02
C ILE A 32 2.98 3.99 -3.88
N LEU A 33 3.29 2.92 -3.14
CA LEU A 33 2.73 2.63 -1.82
C LEU A 33 3.86 2.50 -0.80
N ARG A 34 3.97 3.48 0.11
CA ARG A 34 4.95 3.53 1.19
C ARG A 34 4.26 3.56 2.54
N LEU A 35 4.22 2.40 3.18
CA LEU A 35 3.69 2.19 4.52
C LEU A 35 4.80 1.73 5.48
N ARG A 36 6.00 2.29 5.34
CA ARG A 36 7.14 1.97 6.20
C ARG A 36 6.86 2.31 7.66
N GLY A 37 7.06 1.35 8.55
CA GLY A 37 7.00 1.57 9.99
C GLY A 37 8.18 2.40 10.50
N SER A 38 8.00 3.05 11.66
CA SER A 38 9.03 3.85 12.32
C SER A 38 8.78 3.92 13.83
N GLY A 39 9.74 3.43 14.62
CA GLY A 39 9.68 3.47 16.08
C GLY A 39 8.40 2.82 16.62
N LYS A 40 7.54 3.60 17.28
CA LYS A 40 6.26 3.13 17.84
C LYS A 40 5.09 3.15 16.84
N GLN A 41 5.33 3.50 15.58
CA GLN A 41 4.30 3.57 14.53
C GLN A 41 4.59 2.53 13.47
N TYR A 42 3.99 1.35 13.58
CA TYR A 42 4.10 0.28 12.62
C TYR A 42 2.75 -0.42 12.45
N LEU A 43 2.58 -1.11 11.34
CA LEU A 43 1.44 -1.99 11.10
C LEU A 43 1.79 -3.39 11.59
N SER A 44 0.80 -4.09 12.14
CA SER A 44 0.95 -5.46 12.63
C SER A 44 -0.25 -6.31 12.21
N GLY A 45 -0.04 -7.62 12.10
CA GLY A 45 -1.08 -8.59 11.74
C GLY A 45 -0.86 -9.19 10.35
N ALA A 46 -1.87 -9.87 9.81
CA ALA A 46 -1.76 -10.55 8.52
C ALA A 46 -1.89 -9.56 7.35
N LEU A 47 -0.87 -9.51 6.49
CA LEU A 47 -0.97 -8.81 5.21
C LEU A 47 -1.59 -9.74 4.16
N ASN A 48 -2.77 -9.38 3.65
CA ASN A 48 -3.29 -10.02 2.47
C ASN A 48 -2.62 -9.47 1.20
N ILE A 49 -1.54 -10.11 0.78
CA ILE A 49 -0.77 -9.67 -0.40
C ILE A 49 -1.62 -9.67 -1.68
N THR A 50 -2.64 -10.52 -1.80
CA THR A 50 -3.52 -10.54 -3.00
C THR A 50 -4.31 -9.24 -3.16
N SER A 51 -4.54 -8.48 -2.08
CA SER A 51 -5.18 -7.17 -2.13
C SER A 51 -4.32 -6.11 -2.85
N LEU A 52 -3.04 -6.39 -3.12
CA LEU A 52 -2.16 -5.52 -3.90
C LEU A 52 -2.24 -5.77 -5.41
N PHE A 53 -2.85 -6.87 -5.87
CA PHE A 53 -2.92 -7.19 -7.30
C PHE A 53 -3.64 -6.17 -8.19
N PRO A 54 -4.68 -5.44 -7.71
CA PRO A 54 -5.28 -4.35 -8.49
C PRO A 54 -4.31 -3.18 -8.74
N LEU A 55 -3.23 -3.06 -7.96
CA LEU A 55 -2.23 -1.99 -8.09
C LEU A 55 -1.18 -2.35 -9.16
N GLN A 56 -1.63 -2.65 -10.38
CA GLN A 56 -0.77 -3.16 -11.46
C GLN A 56 0.28 -2.17 -11.97
N ASN A 57 0.16 -0.88 -11.64
CA ASN A 57 1.13 0.15 -12.04
C ASN A 57 2.09 0.55 -10.90
N ILE A 58 2.15 -0.26 -9.84
CA ILE A 58 3.00 0.02 -8.70
C ILE A 58 4.48 -0.14 -9.08
N GLN A 59 5.24 0.94 -8.97
CA GLN A 59 6.67 1.00 -9.25
C GLN A 59 7.50 0.90 -7.96
N HIS A 60 6.90 1.29 -6.82
CA HIS A 60 7.56 1.24 -5.53
C HIS A 60 6.60 0.79 -4.44
N LEU A 61 6.91 -0.34 -3.82
CA LEU A 61 6.21 -0.88 -2.65
C LEU A 61 7.19 -0.93 -1.47
N ASP A 62 6.93 -0.13 -0.44
CA ASP A 62 7.71 -0.13 0.81
C ASP A 62 6.81 -0.45 2.00
N LEU A 63 6.92 -1.69 2.45
CA LEU A 63 6.24 -2.25 3.62
C LEU A 63 7.23 -2.55 4.76
N SER A 64 8.44 -2.00 4.69
CA SER A 64 9.51 -2.31 5.64
C SER A 64 9.20 -1.81 7.06
N TYR A 65 9.84 -2.42 8.06
CA TYR A 65 9.68 -2.08 9.49
C TYR A 65 8.23 -2.21 10.03
N ASN A 66 7.43 -3.05 9.39
CA ASN A 66 6.14 -3.51 9.92
C ASN A 66 6.24 -4.94 10.46
N GLU A 67 5.27 -5.33 11.28
CA GLU A 67 5.17 -6.64 11.92
C GLU A 67 4.10 -7.50 11.24
N PHE A 68 4.34 -7.81 9.96
CA PHE A 68 3.44 -8.63 9.15
C PHE A 68 3.68 -10.13 9.39
N ILE A 69 3.16 -10.64 10.51
CA ILE A 69 3.26 -12.04 10.91
C ILE A 69 2.38 -12.90 9.98
N GLU A 70 2.77 -14.17 9.74
CA GLU A 70 2.02 -15.15 8.91
C GLU A 70 1.74 -14.74 7.45
N SER A 71 2.36 -13.64 6.99
CA SER A 71 2.17 -13.12 5.64
C SER A 71 2.95 -13.98 4.65
N HIS A 72 2.24 -14.77 3.85
CA HIS A 72 2.83 -15.59 2.81
C HIS A 72 2.93 -14.79 1.53
N ILE A 73 4.12 -14.76 0.92
CA ILE A 73 4.31 -14.24 -0.44
C ILE A 73 3.77 -15.31 -1.40
N PRO A 74 2.63 -15.10 -2.06
CA PRO A 74 2.09 -16.07 -3.00
C PRO A 74 2.95 -16.10 -4.28
N GLU A 75 3.03 -17.26 -4.95
CA GLU A 75 3.74 -17.39 -6.24
C GLU A 75 3.23 -16.38 -7.30
N LEU A 76 1.95 -16.04 -7.21
CA LEU A 76 1.28 -15.03 -8.03
C LEU A 76 1.89 -13.62 -7.91
N MET A 77 2.79 -13.35 -6.97
CA MET A 77 3.53 -12.09 -6.91
C MET A 77 4.36 -11.80 -8.17
N GLY A 78 4.75 -12.83 -8.92
CA GLY A 78 5.37 -12.66 -10.24
C GLY A 78 4.44 -12.05 -11.31
N SER A 79 3.14 -11.96 -11.03
CA SER A 79 2.15 -11.33 -11.93
C SER A 79 2.03 -9.82 -11.75
N LEU A 80 2.69 -9.24 -10.74
CA LEU A 80 2.88 -7.79 -10.65
C LEU A 80 3.88 -7.38 -11.73
N THR A 81 3.35 -7.06 -12.91
CA THR A 81 4.12 -6.51 -14.02
C THR A 81 4.41 -5.04 -13.75
N ASN A 82 5.65 -4.62 -13.98
CA ASN A 82 6.08 -3.22 -13.92
C ASN A 82 5.56 -2.42 -15.12
#